data_AF-A0A1G2Z5V5-F1
#
_entry.id   AF-A0A1G2Z5V5-F1
#
_cell.length_a   1.000
_cell.length_b   1.000
_cell.length_c   1.000
_cell.angle_alpha   90.00
_cell.angle_beta   90.00
_cell.angle_gamma   90.00
#
_symmetry.space_group_name_H-M   'P 1'
#
loop_
_entity.id
_entity.type
_entity.pdbx_description
1 polymer ?
#
loop_
_entity_poly.entity_id
_entity_poly.type
_entity_poly.pdbx_seq_one_letter_code
_entity_poly.pdbx_strand_id
1 'polypeptide(L)'
;MLVPSNAVVSMLLVSMLVCLLLLLGPAAAEAAKVTVDLGDSQGVTLVGALRRWDQDGNLRRPVDPKAQIDAPYVDAKAVKVARNQWVFENLPPGKYDLLIMAQDRLRVEGWEYAPVLEFDPFLPPDATVEDDAREFITEDIKGSRHYENKVVPLYMGGDRKTVRVLVMLIRDKPTSYTPGAGTMRHEIWQYTWNYGGWQKEKRTRVLDRVLLQVSELRQWTWLWDAKLGGIEVKDSPVSIEYRLPKRSGTRELKGLYPY
;
A
#
# COMPACT_ATOMS: atom_id res chain seq x y z
N MET A 1 5.23 -49.22 54.60
CA MET A 1 5.77 -48.03 53.89
C MET A 1 5.75 -48.32 52.40
N LEU A 2 4.81 -47.74 51.67
CA LEU A 2 4.76 -47.83 50.20
C LEU A 2 5.47 -46.60 49.65
N VAL A 3 6.63 -46.81 49.03
CA VAL A 3 7.38 -45.77 48.32
C VAL A 3 6.66 -45.53 46.99
N PRO A 4 6.15 -44.32 46.69
CA PRO A 4 5.53 -44.05 45.40
C PRO A 4 6.55 -44.21 44.27
N SER A 5 6.16 -44.83 43.17
CA SER A 5 7.07 -45.10 42.05
C SER A 5 7.47 -43.80 41.36
N ASN A 6 8.77 -43.66 41.05
CA ASN A 6 9.35 -42.49 40.38
C ASN A 6 8.68 -42.14 39.04
N ALA A 7 7.94 -43.08 38.44
CA ALA A 7 7.22 -42.88 37.18
C ALA A 7 6.04 -41.92 37.32
N VAL A 8 5.31 -41.96 38.45
CA VAL A 8 4.13 -41.10 38.67
C VAL A 8 4.53 -39.64 38.91
N VAL A 9 5.65 -39.43 39.60
CA VAL A 9 6.22 -38.10 39.85
C VAL A 9 6.69 -37.45 38.55
N SER A 10 7.32 -38.23 37.66
CA SER A 10 7.82 -37.75 36.37
C SER A 10 6.67 -37.33 35.42
N MET A 11 5.56 -38.07 35.41
CA MET A 11 4.41 -37.78 34.54
C MET A 11 3.64 -36.51 34.97
N LEU A 12 3.55 -36.25 36.28
CA LEU A 12 2.95 -35.02 36.83
C LEU A 12 3.79 -33.77 36.54
N LEU A 13 5.13 -33.89 36.62
CA LEU A 13 6.06 -32.79 36.30
C LEU A 13 5.99 -32.40 34.82
N VAL A 14 5.92 -33.38 33.90
CA VAL A 14 5.79 -33.10 32.46
C VAL A 14 4.45 -32.46 32.14
N SER A 15 3.35 -32.93 32.72
CA SER A 15 2.03 -32.35 32.52
C SER A 15 1.94 -30.90 33.03
N MET A 16 2.56 -30.63 34.19
CA MET A 16 2.61 -29.28 34.76
C MET A 16 3.48 -28.33 33.93
N LEU A 17 4.59 -28.82 33.35
CA LEU A 17 5.45 -28.02 32.46
C LEU A 17 4.76 -27.69 31.13
N VAL A 18 4.01 -28.63 30.55
CA VAL A 18 3.23 -28.41 29.32
C VAL A 18 2.08 -27.42 29.56
N CYS A 19 1.38 -27.51 30.69
CA CYS A 19 0.37 -26.51 31.06
C CYS A 19 0.97 -25.12 31.30
N LEU A 20 2.19 -25.03 31.88
CA LEU A 20 2.88 -23.77 32.08
C LEU A 20 3.35 -23.13 30.75
N LEU A 21 3.81 -23.96 29.80
CA LEU A 21 4.16 -23.53 28.44
C LEU A 21 2.94 -23.11 27.62
N LEU A 22 1.76 -23.68 27.86
CA LEU A 22 0.50 -23.26 27.24
C LEU A 22 -0.07 -21.95 27.83
N LEU A 23 0.31 -21.60 29.07
CA LEU A 23 -0.05 -20.32 29.71
C LEU A 23 0.89 -19.17 29.28
N LEU A 24 2.08 -19.48 28.77
CA LEU A 24 2.92 -18.55 28.02
C LEU A 24 2.39 -18.45 26.58
N GLY A 25 1.16 -17.97 26.44
CA GLY A 25 0.63 -17.57 25.14
C GLY A 25 1.60 -16.59 24.48
N PRO A 26 1.64 -16.52 23.13
CA PRO A 26 2.51 -15.59 22.44
C PRO A 26 2.26 -14.19 23.00
N ALA A 27 3.31 -13.58 23.57
CA ALA A 27 3.25 -12.21 24.04
C ALA A 27 2.67 -11.38 22.90
N ALA A 28 1.53 -10.74 23.13
CA ALA A 28 0.92 -9.87 22.14
C ALA A 28 2.00 -8.87 21.71
N ALA A 29 2.34 -8.88 20.42
CA ALA A 29 3.37 -8.00 19.89
C ALA A 29 3.03 -6.55 20.30
N GLU A 30 3.97 -5.87 20.98
CA GLU A 30 3.72 -4.55 21.55
C GLU A 30 3.28 -3.59 20.44
N ALA A 31 2.08 -3.04 20.60
CA ALA A 31 1.55 -2.06 19.68
C ALA A 31 2.25 -0.72 19.92
N ALA A 32 2.68 -0.04 18.86
CA ALA A 32 3.39 1.23 18.98
C ALA A 32 2.52 2.43 18.61
N LYS A 33 2.90 3.57 19.20
CA LYS A 33 2.33 4.87 18.90
C LYS A 33 2.90 5.40 17.59
N VAL A 34 2.05 5.71 16.61
CA VAL A 34 2.44 6.38 15.37
C VAL A 34 1.81 7.75 15.31
N THR A 35 2.62 8.79 15.16
CA THR A 35 2.18 10.19 15.06
C THR A 35 2.42 10.71 13.64
N VAL A 36 1.38 11.28 13.03
CA VAL A 36 1.45 11.96 11.74
C VAL A 36 1.20 13.45 12.00
N ASP A 37 2.24 14.26 11.85
CA ASP A 37 2.17 15.71 11.91
C ASP A 37 1.96 16.26 10.49
N LEU A 38 0.78 16.83 10.26
CA LEU A 38 0.37 17.38 8.98
C LEU A 38 0.75 18.86 8.81
N GLY A 39 1.52 19.44 9.74
CA GLY A 39 2.00 20.82 9.68
C GLY A 39 0.86 21.83 9.64
N ASP A 40 0.81 22.63 8.57
CA ASP A 40 -0.22 23.64 8.32
C ASP A 40 -1.38 23.16 7.43
N SER A 41 -1.38 21.87 7.04
CA SER A 41 -2.42 21.27 6.20
C SER A 41 -3.83 21.53 6.76
N GLN A 42 -4.81 21.78 5.91
CA GLN A 42 -6.19 22.03 6.32
C GLN A 42 -7.15 21.02 5.69
N GLY A 43 -8.35 20.90 6.25
CA GLY A 43 -9.41 20.08 5.67
C GLY A 43 -9.19 18.57 5.70
N VAL A 44 -8.22 18.07 6.49
CA VAL A 44 -7.99 16.62 6.63
C VAL A 44 -9.17 15.98 7.35
N THR A 45 -9.75 14.95 6.73
CA THR A 45 -10.94 14.23 7.24
C THR A 45 -10.61 12.82 7.71
N LEU A 46 -9.53 12.21 7.20
CA LEU A 46 -9.09 10.87 7.59
C LEU A 46 -7.58 10.77 7.49
N VAL A 47 -6.96 10.15 8.49
CA VAL A 47 -5.63 9.56 8.39
C VAL A 47 -5.77 8.08 8.77
N GLY A 48 -5.40 7.19 7.86
CA GLY A 48 -5.53 5.76 8.04
C GLY A 48 -4.26 5.00 7.68
N ALA A 49 -4.16 3.78 8.19
CA ALA A 49 -3.05 2.87 7.93
C ALA A 49 -3.56 1.61 7.23
N LEU A 50 -2.84 1.18 6.21
CA LEU A 50 -3.14 0.03 5.36
C LEU A 50 -1.97 -0.95 5.43
N ARG A 51 -2.21 -2.14 5.95
CA ARG A 51 -1.25 -3.26 5.83
C ARG A 51 -1.67 -4.09 4.63
N ARG A 52 -1.33 -3.60 3.43
CA ARG A 52 -1.76 -4.19 2.15
C ARG A 52 -1.20 -5.59 1.94
N TRP A 53 0.08 -5.77 2.23
CA TRP A 53 0.82 -6.96 1.86
C TRP A 53 1.14 -7.83 3.08
N ASP A 54 1.21 -9.13 2.87
CA ASP A 54 1.90 -10.04 3.78
C ASP A 54 3.40 -10.06 3.47
N GLN A 55 4.15 -10.89 4.19
CA GLN A 55 5.60 -11.00 4.06
C GLN A 55 6.06 -11.48 2.68
N ASP A 56 5.18 -12.13 1.91
CA ASP A 56 5.47 -12.70 0.58
C ASP A 56 4.95 -11.78 -0.54
N GLY A 57 4.40 -10.61 -0.19
CA GLY A 57 3.84 -9.67 -1.16
C GLY A 57 2.48 -10.08 -1.72
N ASN A 58 1.77 -10.98 -1.05
CA ASN A 58 0.37 -11.24 -1.37
C ASN A 58 -0.52 -10.24 -0.63
N LEU A 59 -1.69 -9.97 -1.22
CA LEU A 59 -2.65 -9.11 -0.57
C LEU A 59 -3.23 -9.80 0.66
N ARG A 60 -3.21 -9.11 1.80
CA ARG A 60 -3.86 -9.61 3.03
C ARG A 60 -5.39 -9.62 2.93
N ARG A 61 -5.94 -8.89 1.97
CA ARG A 61 -7.37 -8.83 1.68
C ARG A 61 -7.60 -8.90 0.18
N PRO A 62 -8.63 -9.62 -0.29
CA PRO A 62 -8.99 -9.61 -1.71
C PRO A 62 -9.21 -8.18 -2.21
N VAL A 63 -8.82 -7.92 -3.46
CA VAL A 63 -9.08 -6.63 -4.11
C VAL A 63 -10.58 -6.39 -4.18
N ASP A 64 -11.05 -5.28 -3.61
CA ASP A 64 -12.43 -4.85 -3.77
C ASP A 64 -12.65 -4.41 -5.23
N PRO A 65 -13.54 -5.09 -5.99
CA PRO A 65 -13.82 -4.72 -7.38
C PRO A 65 -14.58 -3.39 -7.51
N LYS A 66 -15.09 -2.82 -6.41
CA LYS A 66 -15.88 -1.58 -6.35
C LYS A 66 -15.40 -0.68 -5.20
N ALA A 67 -14.08 -0.57 -5.02
CA ALA A 67 -13.48 0.26 -4.00
C ALA A 67 -14.01 1.70 -4.11
N GLN A 68 -14.39 2.29 -2.97
CA GLN A 68 -14.85 3.66 -2.89
C GLN A 68 -13.67 4.61 -2.73
N ILE A 69 -13.69 5.75 -3.45
CA ILE A 69 -12.62 6.74 -3.34
C ILE A 69 -12.77 7.55 -2.04
N ASP A 70 -14.00 7.96 -1.71
CA ASP A 70 -14.38 8.81 -0.57
C ASP A 70 -14.46 8.07 0.77
N ALA A 71 -14.70 6.76 0.75
CA ALA A 71 -14.71 5.92 1.94
C ALA A 71 -13.73 4.75 1.79
N PRO A 72 -12.41 5.02 1.72
CA PRO A 72 -11.43 3.95 1.61
C PRO A 72 -11.47 3.06 2.85
N TYR A 73 -11.30 1.76 2.62
CA TYR A 73 -10.97 0.85 3.70
C TYR A 73 -9.60 1.20 4.29
N VAL A 74 -9.45 1.04 5.60
CA VAL A 74 -8.18 1.14 6.33
C VAL A 74 -8.17 0.10 7.45
N ASP A 75 -7.01 -0.48 7.76
CA ASP A 75 -6.85 -1.43 8.89
C ASP A 75 -6.94 -0.73 10.24
N ALA A 76 -6.47 0.53 10.29
CA ALA A 76 -6.56 1.38 11.47
C ALA A 76 -6.84 2.84 11.06
N LYS A 77 -7.49 3.58 11.96
CA LYS A 77 -7.74 5.03 11.84
C LYS A 77 -7.01 5.75 12.95
N ALA A 78 -6.32 6.83 12.60
CA ALA A 78 -5.76 7.73 13.59
C ALA A 78 -6.84 8.63 14.19
N VAL A 79 -6.60 9.08 15.41
CA VAL A 79 -7.42 10.10 16.09
C VAL A 79 -6.70 11.43 16.02
N LYS A 80 -7.44 12.50 15.70
CA LYS A 80 -6.91 13.86 15.72
C LYS A 80 -6.75 14.33 17.17
N VAL A 81 -5.51 14.55 17.62
CA VAL A 81 -5.18 14.96 19.00
C VAL A 81 -4.84 16.45 19.12
N ALA A 82 -4.40 17.08 18.03
CA ALA A 82 -4.14 18.52 17.97
C ALA A 82 -4.50 19.09 16.60
N ARG A 83 -4.27 20.40 16.39
CA ARG A 83 -4.73 21.14 15.19
C ARG A 83 -4.40 20.44 13.87
N ASN A 84 -3.28 19.74 13.78
CA ASN A 84 -2.87 18.93 12.62
C ASN A 84 -2.06 17.68 12.99
N GLN A 85 -2.20 17.19 14.22
CA GLN A 85 -1.53 15.98 14.69
C GLN A 85 -2.54 14.84 14.79
N TRP A 86 -2.24 13.74 14.11
CA TRP A 86 -3.05 12.52 14.07
C TRP A 86 -2.26 11.37 14.66
N VAL A 87 -2.88 10.59 15.54
CA VAL A 87 -2.18 9.54 16.29
C VAL A 87 -2.89 8.20 16.17
N PHE A 88 -2.12 7.16 15.88
CA PHE A 88 -2.47 5.77 16.13
C PHE A 88 -1.86 5.38 17.47
N GLU A 89 -2.67 5.19 18.52
CA GLU A 89 -2.12 4.93 19.87
C GLU A 89 -1.52 3.51 19.99
N ASN A 90 -2.17 2.51 19.38
CA ASN A 90 -1.80 1.11 19.50
C ASN A 90 -1.80 0.45 18.11
N LEU A 91 -0.96 0.91 17.20
CA LEU A 91 -0.83 0.28 15.88
C LEU A 91 0.04 -1.00 16.02
N PRO A 92 -0.47 -2.19 15.66
CA PRO A 92 0.32 -3.42 15.80
C PRO A 92 1.60 -3.38 14.97
N PRO A 93 2.65 -4.13 15.35
CA PRO A 93 3.85 -4.23 14.54
C PRO A 93 3.59 -4.76 13.14
N GLY A 94 4.27 -4.16 12.17
CA GLY A 94 4.11 -4.48 10.76
C GLY A 94 4.50 -3.32 9.86
N LYS A 95 4.24 -3.51 8.57
CA LYS A 95 4.54 -2.52 7.54
C LYS A 95 3.25 -1.93 6.99
N TYR A 96 3.16 -0.62 6.93
CA TYR A 96 1.92 0.10 6.61
C TYR A 96 2.13 1.14 5.53
N ASP A 97 1.21 1.19 4.58
CA ASP A 97 0.99 2.37 3.74
C ASP A 97 0.01 3.29 4.46
N LEU A 98 0.33 4.58 4.58
CA LEU A 98 -0.56 5.57 5.13
C LEU A 98 -1.43 6.18 4.03
N LEU A 99 -2.66 6.52 4.41
CA LEU A 99 -3.66 7.16 3.57
C LEU A 99 -4.14 8.42 4.26
N ILE A 100 -4.19 9.53 3.51
CA ILE A 100 -4.74 10.79 3.99
C ILE A 100 -5.88 11.21 3.06
N MET A 101 -7.07 11.39 3.62
CA MET A 101 -8.18 12.08 2.95
C MET A 101 -8.26 13.51 3.43
N ALA A 102 -8.53 14.41 2.49
CA ALA A 102 -8.85 15.79 2.80
C ALA A 102 -10.08 16.25 2.01
N GLN A 103 -10.56 17.44 2.36
CA GLN A 103 -11.66 18.11 1.69
C GLN A 103 -11.42 18.26 0.18
N ASP A 104 -12.51 18.61 -0.52
CA ASP A 104 -12.52 18.87 -1.95
C ASP A 104 -12.09 17.69 -2.83
N ARG A 105 -12.25 16.45 -2.35
CA ARG A 105 -11.92 15.21 -3.10
C ARG A 105 -10.41 14.98 -3.27
N LEU A 106 -9.62 15.25 -2.22
CA LEU A 106 -8.20 14.92 -2.19
C LEU A 106 -7.96 13.62 -1.42
N ARG A 107 -7.27 12.68 -2.07
CA ARG A 107 -6.74 11.46 -1.48
C ARG A 107 -5.25 11.38 -1.77
N VAL A 108 -4.44 11.13 -0.74
CA VAL A 108 -3.00 10.90 -0.89
C VAL A 108 -2.63 9.60 -0.21
N GLU A 109 -1.89 8.75 -0.90
CA GLU A 109 -1.54 7.42 -0.40
C GLU A 109 -0.05 7.10 -0.52
N GLY A 110 0.44 6.37 0.46
CA GLY A 110 1.66 5.59 0.35
C GLY A 110 1.46 4.35 -0.50
N TRP A 111 2.58 3.84 -1.01
CA TRP A 111 2.67 2.51 -1.59
C TRP A 111 3.99 1.87 -1.20
N GLU A 112 4.15 0.59 -1.51
CA GLU A 112 5.45 -0.04 -1.63
C GLU A 112 5.45 -0.98 -2.83
N TYR A 113 6.62 -1.27 -3.39
CA TYR A 113 6.72 -2.15 -4.55
C TYR A 113 6.73 -3.61 -4.10
N ALA A 114 5.54 -4.16 -3.88
CA ALA A 114 5.34 -5.57 -3.60
C ALA A 114 5.94 -6.46 -4.70
N PRO A 115 6.49 -7.64 -4.33
CA PRO A 115 7.00 -8.58 -5.29
C PRO A 115 5.89 -9.14 -6.19
N VAL A 116 6.15 -9.18 -7.50
CA VAL A 116 5.20 -9.73 -8.49
C VAL A 116 5.44 -11.24 -8.66
N LEU A 117 6.70 -11.65 -8.57
CA LEU A 117 7.14 -13.05 -8.55
C LEU A 117 7.37 -13.52 -7.09
N GLU A 118 7.34 -14.81 -6.84
CA GLU A 118 7.22 -15.40 -5.48
C GLU A 118 8.46 -15.22 -4.59
N PHE A 119 9.64 -15.06 -5.18
CA PHE A 119 10.92 -14.96 -4.45
C PHE A 119 11.59 -13.60 -4.57
N ASP A 120 10.85 -12.66 -5.14
CA ASP A 120 11.32 -11.31 -5.35
C ASP A 120 11.28 -10.54 -4.02
N PRO A 121 12.26 -9.69 -3.71
CA PRO A 121 12.19 -8.85 -2.52
C PRO A 121 11.21 -7.70 -2.75
N PHE A 122 10.67 -7.12 -1.68
CA PHE A 122 10.05 -5.79 -1.76
C PHE A 122 11.09 -4.74 -2.19
N LEU A 123 10.67 -3.75 -2.99
CA LEU A 123 11.48 -2.54 -3.22
C LEU A 123 10.88 -1.38 -2.41
N PRO A 124 11.72 -0.51 -1.82
CA PRO A 124 11.23 0.64 -1.08
C PRO A 124 10.55 1.62 -2.05
N PRO A 125 9.57 2.41 -1.60
CA PRO A 125 8.79 3.26 -2.50
C PRO A 125 9.57 4.43 -3.11
N ASP A 126 10.67 4.82 -2.50
CA ASP A 126 11.61 5.82 -3.02
C ASP A 126 12.70 5.22 -3.91
N ALA A 127 12.64 3.91 -4.19
CA ALA A 127 13.53 3.27 -5.15
C ALA A 127 13.46 3.99 -6.51
N THR A 128 14.63 4.16 -7.12
CA THR A 128 14.78 4.77 -8.45
C THR A 128 15.17 3.69 -9.45
N VAL A 129 15.28 4.08 -10.72
CA VAL A 129 15.70 3.21 -11.83
C VAL A 129 16.59 4.02 -12.76
N GLU A 130 17.53 3.36 -13.43
CA GLU A 130 18.39 3.93 -14.47
C GLU A 130 17.54 4.52 -15.61
N ASP A 131 18.03 5.61 -16.22
CA ASP A 131 17.26 6.40 -17.18
C ASP A 131 16.94 5.64 -18.48
N ASP A 132 17.84 4.77 -18.93
CA ASP A 132 17.66 3.92 -20.11
C ASP A 132 16.53 2.91 -19.92
N ALA A 133 16.50 2.24 -18.76
CA ALA A 133 15.43 1.35 -18.37
C ALA A 133 14.11 2.12 -18.22
N ARG A 134 14.13 3.31 -17.62
CA ARG A 134 12.96 4.18 -17.49
C ARG A 134 12.37 4.58 -18.84
N GLU A 135 13.22 5.02 -19.77
CA GLU A 135 12.83 5.44 -21.11
C GLU A 135 12.23 4.27 -21.89
N PHE A 136 12.94 3.13 -21.93
CA PHE A 136 12.45 1.92 -22.59
C PHE A 136 11.08 1.52 -22.07
N ILE A 137 10.94 1.39 -20.75
CA ILE A 137 9.69 0.90 -20.13
C ILE A 137 8.55 1.90 -20.37
N THR A 138 8.83 3.20 -20.33
CA THR A 138 7.82 4.23 -20.58
C THR A 138 7.29 4.18 -22.02
N GLU A 139 8.18 4.04 -23.01
CA GLU A 139 7.78 3.91 -24.41
C GLU A 139 7.10 2.56 -24.68
N ASP A 140 7.53 1.46 -24.04
CA ASP A 140 6.84 0.17 -24.12
C ASP A 140 5.41 0.24 -23.58
N ILE A 141 5.20 0.86 -22.41
CA ILE A 141 3.88 1.06 -21.83
C ILE A 141 3.01 1.91 -22.76
N LYS A 142 3.55 2.97 -23.34
CA LYS A 142 2.81 3.88 -24.23
C LYS A 142 2.47 3.25 -25.59
N GLY A 143 3.37 2.44 -26.15
CA GLY A 143 3.20 1.76 -27.43
C GLY A 143 2.36 0.49 -27.35
N SER A 144 2.21 -0.08 -26.15
CA SER A 144 1.45 -1.30 -25.92
C SER A 144 -0.07 -1.12 -26.12
N ARG A 145 -0.73 -2.19 -26.57
CA ARG A 145 -2.20 -2.22 -26.68
C ARG A 145 -2.81 -2.49 -25.31
N HIS A 146 -3.61 -1.55 -24.84
CA HIS A 146 -4.33 -1.66 -23.57
C HIS A 146 -5.83 -1.68 -23.76
N TYR A 147 -6.51 -2.32 -22.82
CA TYR A 147 -7.97 -2.24 -22.73
C TYR A 147 -8.42 -0.85 -22.25
N GLU A 148 -7.65 -0.27 -21.33
CA GLU A 148 -7.82 1.08 -20.83
C GLU A 148 -7.38 2.13 -21.85
N ASN A 149 -8.11 3.24 -21.91
CA ASN A 149 -7.77 4.32 -22.83
C ASN A 149 -6.72 5.28 -22.29
N LYS A 150 -6.31 5.13 -21.02
CA LYS A 150 -5.21 5.85 -20.37
C LYS A 150 -4.45 4.86 -19.49
N VAL A 151 -3.16 4.70 -19.75
CA VAL A 151 -2.24 3.92 -18.93
C VAL A 151 -1.06 4.82 -18.63
N VAL A 152 -0.86 5.15 -17.36
CA VAL A 152 0.09 6.17 -16.92
C VAL A 152 1.06 5.54 -15.94
N PRO A 153 2.35 5.40 -16.28
CA PRO A 153 3.36 5.05 -15.29
C PRO A 153 3.54 6.21 -14.32
N LEU A 154 3.32 5.96 -13.03
CA LEU A 154 3.48 6.95 -11.97
C LEU A 154 4.93 6.93 -11.47
N TYR A 155 5.33 5.87 -10.80
CA TYR A 155 6.67 5.76 -10.21
C TYR A 155 7.34 4.46 -10.62
N MET A 156 8.66 4.46 -10.75
CA MET A 156 9.46 3.28 -11.10
C MET A 156 10.65 3.17 -10.15
N GLY A 157 10.85 1.97 -9.64
CA GLY A 157 11.98 1.61 -8.79
C GLY A 157 12.49 0.21 -9.10
N GLY A 158 13.79 0.00 -9.02
CA GLY A 158 14.40 -1.29 -9.34
C GLY A 158 15.91 -1.22 -9.53
N ASP A 159 16.44 -2.27 -10.16
CA ASP A 159 17.84 -2.40 -10.52
C ASP A 159 17.97 -2.86 -11.99
N ARG A 160 19.18 -3.29 -12.38
CA ARG A 160 19.49 -3.75 -13.75
C ARG A 160 18.87 -5.10 -14.13
N LYS A 161 18.22 -5.79 -13.20
CA LYS A 161 17.58 -7.09 -13.42
C LYS A 161 16.07 -6.95 -13.38
N THR A 162 15.56 -6.17 -12.43
CA THR A 162 14.13 -6.07 -12.17
C THR A 162 13.73 -4.62 -11.92
N VAL A 163 12.71 -4.16 -12.63
CA VAL A 163 12.08 -2.85 -12.43
C VAL A 163 10.61 -3.05 -12.12
N ARG A 164 10.11 -2.37 -11.08
CA ARG A 164 8.69 -2.32 -10.77
C ARG A 164 8.13 -0.93 -10.99
N VAL A 165 6.91 -0.90 -11.54
CA VAL A 165 6.23 0.32 -11.94
C VAL A 165 4.88 0.38 -11.24
N LEU A 166 4.64 1.45 -10.49
CA LEU A 166 3.28 1.80 -10.06
C LEU A 166 2.58 2.45 -11.26
N VAL A 167 1.50 1.84 -11.72
CA VAL A 167 0.77 2.24 -12.92
C VAL A 167 -0.67 2.58 -12.56
N MET A 168 -1.17 3.67 -13.12
CA MET A 168 -2.58 4.04 -13.08
C MET A 168 -3.23 3.70 -14.43
N LEU A 169 -4.32 2.96 -14.39
CA LEU A 169 -5.09 2.54 -15.55
C LEU A 169 -6.49 3.12 -15.47
N ILE A 170 -6.91 3.90 -16.48
CA ILE A 170 -8.22 4.55 -16.53
C ILE A 170 -8.93 4.21 -17.83
N ARG A 171 -10.20 3.83 -17.68
CA ARG A 171 -11.16 3.76 -18.77
C ARG A 171 -12.31 4.71 -18.50
N ASP A 172 -12.37 5.78 -19.27
CA ASP A 172 -13.35 6.86 -19.09
C ASP A 172 -13.97 7.33 -20.42
N LYS A 173 -13.65 6.66 -21.53
CA LYS A 173 -14.32 6.87 -22.82
C LYS A 173 -15.58 6.00 -22.92
N PRO A 174 -16.60 6.45 -23.67
CA PRO A 174 -17.83 5.67 -23.87
C PRO A 174 -17.54 4.25 -24.37
N THR A 175 -18.30 3.29 -23.85
CA THR A 175 -18.22 1.87 -24.23
C THR A 175 -19.62 1.34 -24.48
N SER A 176 -19.74 0.25 -25.23
CA SER A 176 -21.03 -0.38 -25.56
C SER A 176 -21.71 -1.07 -24.36
N TYR A 177 -20.99 -1.35 -23.26
CA TYR A 177 -21.50 -2.18 -22.17
C TYR A 177 -22.14 -1.40 -21.02
N THR A 178 -21.66 -0.20 -20.71
CA THR A 178 -22.23 0.65 -19.65
C THR A 178 -21.95 2.11 -19.96
N PRO A 179 -22.87 2.82 -20.64
CA PRO A 179 -22.71 4.24 -20.93
C PRO A 179 -22.51 5.04 -19.64
N GLY A 180 -21.47 5.88 -19.60
CA GLY A 180 -21.19 6.79 -18.47
C GLY A 180 -20.36 6.20 -17.32
N ALA A 181 -20.12 4.88 -17.28
CA ALA A 181 -19.27 4.28 -16.26
C ALA A 181 -17.78 4.45 -16.58
N GLY A 182 -17.01 4.91 -15.59
CA GLY A 182 -15.57 4.98 -15.60
C GLY A 182 -14.96 3.95 -14.65
N THR A 183 -13.85 3.33 -15.06
CA THR A 183 -13.06 2.45 -14.21
C THR A 183 -11.66 3.00 -14.01
N MET A 184 -11.14 2.88 -12.80
CA MET A 184 -9.74 3.17 -12.48
C MET A 184 -9.14 2.00 -11.71
N ARG A 185 -7.87 1.70 -11.98
CA ARG A 185 -7.09 0.70 -11.25
C ARG A 185 -5.69 1.23 -10.99
N HIS A 186 -5.13 0.87 -9.85
CA HIS A 186 -3.70 0.98 -9.60
C HIS A 186 -3.08 -0.41 -9.52
N GLU A 187 -1.96 -0.58 -10.21
CA GLU A 187 -1.25 -1.84 -10.27
C GLU A 187 0.26 -1.64 -10.12
N ILE A 188 0.94 -2.64 -9.56
CA ILE A 188 2.39 -2.79 -9.66
C ILE A 188 2.68 -3.77 -10.80
N TRP A 189 3.33 -3.25 -11.83
CA TRP A 189 3.85 -4.02 -12.94
C TRP A 189 5.32 -4.32 -12.71
N GLN A 190 5.80 -5.45 -13.23
CA GLN A 190 7.21 -5.82 -13.18
C GLN A 190 7.75 -5.99 -14.59
N TYR A 191 8.95 -5.49 -14.81
CA TYR A 191 9.78 -5.71 -15.98
C TYR A 191 11.05 -6.43 -15.54
N THR A 192 11.44 -7.45 -16.29
CA THR A 192 12.67 -8.22 -16.05
C THR A 192 13.59 -8.07 -17.25
N TRP A 193 14.89 -7.88 -17.00
CA TRP A 193 15.90 -7.85 -18.05
C TRP A 193 16.24 -9.28 -18.49
N ASN A 194 15.80 -9.65 -19.68
CA ASN A 194 15.99 -10.98 -20.26
C ASN A 194 16.64 -10.87 -21.64
N TYR A 195 17.74 -11.58 -21.85
CA TYR A 195 18.40 -11.75 -23.16
C TYR A 195 18.60 -10.45 -23.95
N GLY A 196 18.99 -9.37 -23.26
CA GLY A 196 19.32 -8.08 -23.90
C GLY A 196 18.15 -7.11 -24.05
N GLY A 197 17.02 -7.34 -23.38
CA GLY A 197 15.92 -6.38 -23.35
C GLY A 197 15.03 -6.51 -22.11
N TRP A 198 14.30 -5.43 -21.81
CA TRP A 198 13.28 -5.44 -20.77
C TRP A 198 12.01 -6.11 -21.28
N GLN A 199 11.43 -6.99 -20.46
CA GLN A 199 10.17 -7.68 -20.77
C GLN A 199 9.20 -7.53 -19.61
N LYS A 200 7.96 -7.13 -19.91
CA LYS A 200 6.89 -7.05 -18.92
C LYS A 200 6.45 -8.44 -18.49
N GLU A 201 6.39 -8.67 -17.18
CA GLU A 201 5.79 -9.86 -16.61
C GLU A 201 4.28 -9.90 -16.85
N LYS A 202 3.76 -11.12 -17.08
CA LYS A 202 2.31 -11.34 -17.26
C LYS A 202 1.53 -11.07 -15.98
N ARG A 203 2.11 -11.43 -14.83
CA ARG A 203 1.53 -11.18 -13.51
C ARG A 203 1.69 -9.70 -13.16
N THR A 204 0.73 -9.17 -12.42
CA THR A 204 0.77 -7.84 -11.80
C THR A 204 0.25 -7.96 -10.37
N ARG A 205 0.47 -6.94 -9.55
CA ARG A 205 -0.19 -6.81 -8.23
C ARG A 205 -1.19 -5.68 -8.31
N VAL A 206 -2.46 -5.97 -8.10
CA VAL A 206 -3.54 -4.98 -8.15
C VAL A 206 -3.74 -4.40 -6.76
N LEU A 207 -3.72 -3.07 -6.64
CA LEU A 207 -3.89 -2.36 -5.37
C LEU A 207 -5.37 -2.08 -5.11
N ASP A 208 -6.07 -1.58 -6.12
CA ASP A 208 -7.47 -1.20 -6.04
C ASP A 208 -8.16 -1.26 -7.41
N ARG A 209 -9.50 -1.32 -7.36
CA ARG A 209 -10.38 -1.21 -8.53
C ARG A 209 -11.56 -0.33 -8.18
N VAL A 210 -11.71 0.75 -8.93
CA VAL A 210 -12.77 1.74 -8.72
C VAL A 210 -13.72 1.68 -9.91
N LEU A 211 -15.02 1.72 -9.62
CA LEU A 211 -16.10 1.82 -10.61
C LEU A 211 -17.05 2.94 -10.17
N LEU A 212 -17.18 3.98 -10.98
CA LEU A 212 -17.98 5.17 -10.68
C LEU A 212 -18.44 5.85 -11.97
N GLN A 213 -19.26 6.89 -11.86
CA GLN A 213 -19.61 7.70 -13.02
C GLN A 213 -18.37 8.47 -13.51
N VAL A 214 -18.18 8.58 -14.83
CA VAL A 214 -17.06 9.32 -15.42
C VAL A 214 -17.02 10.77 -14.95
N SER A 215 -18.20 11.40 -14.84
CA SER A 215 -18.34 12.77 -14.35
C SER A 215 -17.84 12.93 -12.91
N GLU A 216 -17.96 11.89 -12.09
CA GLU A 216 -17.46 11.87 -10.72
C GLU A 216 -15.96 11.58 -10.69
N LEU A 217 -15.49 10.57 -11.45
CA LEU A 217 -14.07 10.19 -11.50
C LEU A 217 -13.18 11.39 -11.83
N ARG A 218 -13.61 12.21 -12.79
CA ARG A 218 -12.89 13.39 -13.28
C ARG A 218 -12.80 14.54 -12.27
N GLN A 219 -13.49 14.46 -11.14
CA GLN A 219 -13.43 15.49 -10.09
C GLN A 219 -12.43 15.14 -8.99
N TRP A 220 -11.95 13.90 -8.93
CA TRP A 220 -11.06 13.44 -7.87
C TRP A 220 -9.60 13.83 -8.11
N THR A 221 -8.91 14.13 -7.02
CA THR A 221 -7.45 14.18 -6.97
C THR A 221 -6.97 13.01 -6.12
N TRP A 222 -6.32 12.02 -6.73
CA TRP A 222 -5.74 10.86 -6.03
C TRP A 222 -4.26 10.78 -6.35
N LEU A 223 -3.43 11.09 -5.36
CA LEU A 223 -1.99 11.20 -5.50
C LEU A 223 -1.27 10.12 -4.70
N TRP A 224 -0.07 9.79 -5.14
CA TRP A 224 0.79 8.80 -4.50
C TRP A 224 2.08 9.48 -4.03
N ASP A 225 2.49 9.24 -2.78
CA ASP A 225 3.74 9.74 -2.20
C ASP A 225 4.50 8.63 -1.47
N ALA A 226 5.78 8.43 -1.83
CA ALA A 226 6.64 7.43 -1.25
C ALA A 226 6.86 7.63 0.26
N LYS A 227 6.77 8.88 0.75
CA LYS A 227 6.93 9.23 2.17
C LYS A 227 5.87 8.61 3.08
N LEU A 228 4.73 8.23 2.51
CA LEU A 228 3.63 7.59 3.23
C LEU A 228 3.66 6.07 3.09
N GLY A 229 4.58 5.53 2.29
CA GLY A 229 4.61 4.13 1.91
C GLY A 229 5.53 3.27 2.78
N GLY A 230 5.13 2.04 3.05
CA GLY A 230 6.01 1.05 3.68
C GLY A 230 6.54 1.43 5.07
N ILE A 231 5.78 2.20 5.86
CA ILE A 231 6.15 2.61 7.22
C ILE A 231 6.27 1.39 8.12
N GLU A 232 7.48 1.16 8.65
CA GLU A 232 7.75 0.05 9.55
C GLU A 232 7.42 0.44 10.99
N VAL A 233 6.50 -0.29 11.60
CA VAL A 233 6.05 -0.13 12.99
C VAL A 233 6.59 -1.30 13.79
N LYS A 234 7.39 -1.00 14.82
CA LYS A 234 7.96 -1.96 15.77
C LYS A 234 7.38 -1.70 17.16
N ASP A 235 8.20 -1.84 18.20
CA ASP A 235 7.92 -1.53 19.59
C ASP A 235 8.09 -0.03 19.93
N SER A 236 8.82 0.71 19.10
CA SER A 236 9.17 2.10 19.35
C SER A 236 8.22 3.10 18.67
N PRO A 237 7.91 4.25 19.28
CA PRO A 237 7.08 5.28 18.66
C PRO A 237 7.67 5.80 17.33
N VAL A 238 6.79 6.00 16.34
CA VAL A 238 7.15 6.54 15.02
C VAL A 238 6.52 7.92 14.85
N SER A 239 7.27 8.89 14.34
CA SER A 239 6.76 10.23 14.00
C SER A 239 7.03 10.54 12.53
N ILE A 240 6.01 11.00 11.83
CA ILE A 240 6.04 11.30 10.39
C ILE A 240 5.58 12.73 10.22
N GLU A 241 6.48 13.57 9.68
CA GLU A 241 6.13 14.92 9.24
C GLU A 241 5.71 14.86 7.77
N TYR A 242 4.51 15.36 7.47
CA TYR A 242 3.99 15.35 6.12
C TYR A 242 3.21 16.62 5.82
N ARG A 243 3.35 17.17 4.60
CA ARG A 243 2.57 18.32 4.17
C ARG A 243 1.72 17.91 2.98
N LEU A 244 0.43 18.22 3.04
CA LEU A 244 -0.44 17.97 1.90
C LEU A 244 0.04 18.76 0.67
N PRO A 245 0.02 18.15 -0.52
CA PRO A 245 0.41 18.84 -1.75
C PRO A 245 -0.55 20.00 -2.03
N LYS A 246 0.01 21.12 -2.50
CA LYS A 246 -0.81 22.23 -3.00
C LYS A 246 -1.45 21.84 -4.31
N ARG A 247 -2.75 22.12 -4.47
CA ARG A 247 -3.49 21.85 -5.71
C ARG A 247 -3.08 22.77 -6.86
N SER A 248 -2.72 24.01 -6.53
CA SER A 248 -2.25 25.01 -7.48
C SER A 248 -0.72 24.99 -7.54
N GLY A 249 -0.18 24.88 -8.75
CA GLY A 249 1.26 24.91 -8.99
C GLY A 249 1.78 23.67 -9.73
N THR A 250 3.07 23.40 -9.57
CA THR A 250 3.76 22.26 -10.17
C THR A 250 3.19 20.96 -9.61
N ARG A 251 2.81 20.03 -10.48
CA ARG A 251 2.32 18.69 -10.10
C ARG A 251 3.50 17.83 -9.63
N GLU A 252 3.94 18.05 -8.40
CA GLU A 252 5.08 17.34 -7.79
C GLU A 252 4.76 15.86 -7.60
N LEU A 253 3.57 15.56 -7.07
CA LEU A 253 3.09 14.19 -6.91
C LEU A 253 2.35 13.70 -8.14
N LYS A 254 2.52 12.42 -8.44
CA LYS A 254 1.87 11.76 -9.58
C LYS A 254 0.61 11.02 -9.15
N GLY A 255 -0.35 10.96 -10.06
CA GLY A 255 -1.63 10.29 -9.86
C GLY A 255 -2.73 10.90 -10.71
N LEU A 256 -3.97 10.74 -10.25
CA LEU A 256 -5.16 11.33 -10.86
C LEU A 256 -5.28 12.80 -10.46
N TYR A 257 -5.45 13.66 -11.46
CA TYR A 257 -5.87 15.05 -11.30
C TYR A 257 -7.19 15.25 -12.06
N PRO A 258 -7.99 16.25 -11.69
CA PRO A 258 -9.18 16.61 -12.46
C PRO A 258 -8.88 17.01 -13.91
N TYR A 259 -9.78 16.66 -14.84
CA TYR A 259 -9.72 17.01 -16.27
C TYR A 259 -11.07 16.97 -16.97
#